data_AF-A0A0C3EQG6-F1
#
_entry.id   AF-A0A0C3EQG6-F1
#
_cell.length_a   1.000
_cell.length_b   1.000
_cell.length_c   1.000
_cell.angle_alpha   90.00
_cell.angle_beta   90.00
_cell.angle_gamma   90.00
#
_symmetry.space_group_name_H-M   'P 1'
#
loop_
_entity.id
_entity.type
_entity.pdbx_description
1 polymer ?
#
loop_
_entity_poly.entity_id
_entity_poly.type
_entity_poly.pdbx_seq_one_letter_code
_entity_poly.pdbx_strand_id
1 'polypeptide(L)'
;NGLNNAQCGGGMWFADGHPLNRAICVPGRDQLNQTGEIAAVIVALQSVPRNADLTIVTNSQYVIMTITHSLQTYEDSGWTNIESKQMSEVMKSGQTETDLPTKGSAPTSFKWVKGHNADRGNKCADALAAEGA
;
A
#
# COMPACT_ATOMS: atom_id res chain seq x y z
N ASN A 1 0.49 -21.89 8.28
CA ASN A 1 -0.90 -21.75 8.77
C ASN A 1 -1.48 -20.47 8.21
N GLY A 2 -1.97 -20.52 6.97
CA GLY A 2 -2.73 -19.42 6.38
C GLY A 2 -4.01 -19.23 7.19
N LEU A 3 -4.28 -17.99 7.60
CA LEU A 3 -5.49 -17.66 8.33
C LEU A 3 -6.67 -17.83 7.36
N ASN A 4 -7.59 -18.74 7.68
CA ASN A 4 -8.78 -19.16 6.91
C ASN A 4 -9.80 -18.04 6.57
N ASN A 5 -9.40 -16.76 6.57
CA ASN A 5 -10.22 -15.59 6.23
C ASN A 5 -9.41 -14.48 5.52
N ALA A 6 -8.17 -14.74 5.10
CA ALA A 6 -7.44 -13.89 4.16
C ALA A 6 -7.94 -14.24 2.74
N GLN A 7 -8.27 -13.24 1.93
CA GLN A 7 -8.61 -13.43 0.51
C GLN A 7 -7.98 -12.35 -0.39
N CYS A 8 -7.47 -11.26 0.18
CA CYS A 8 -6.69 -10.23 -0.48
C CYS A 8 -5.41 -9.96 0.30
N GLY A 9 -4.32 -9.97 -0.45
CA GLY A 9 -2.99 -9.70 0.03
C GLY A 9 -2.37 -8.53 -0.72
N GLY A 10 -1.52 -7.80 -0.03
CA GLY A 10 -0.63 -6.81 -0.62
C GLY A 10 0.81 -7.35 -0.60
N GLY A 11 1.61 -7.02 -1.60
CA GLY A 11 3.00 -7.44 -1.67
C GLY A 11 3.94 -6.26 -1.71
N MET A 12 4.94 -6.27 -0.83
CA MET A 12 6.04 -5.31 -0.84
C MET A 12 7.33 -5.99 -1.27
N TRP A 13 7.90 -5.55 -2.39
CA TRP A 13 9.16 -6.06 -2.89
C TRP A 13 10.14 -4.92 -3.15
N PHE A 14 11.35 -5.02 -2.57
CA PHE A 14 12.43 -4.05 -2.73
C PHE A 14 13.56 -4.59 -3.61
N ALA A 15 14.02 -5.81 -3.33
CA ALA A 15 15.07 -6.52 -4.05
C ALA A 15 15.08 -8.01 -3.65
N ASP A 16 15.81 -8.87 -4.37
CA ASP A 16 15.97 -10.28 -3.98
C ASP A 16 16.57 -10.41 -2.58
N GLY A 17 15.91 -11.17 -1.70
CA GLY A 17 16.37 -11.40 -0.33
C GLY A 17 16.37 -10.18 0.58
N HIS A 18 15.76 -9.06 0.15
CA HIS A 18 15.70 -7.86 0.97
C HIS A 18 14.87 -8.10 2.24
N PRO A 19 15.36 -7.72 3.44
CA PRO A 19 14.68 -8.03 4.71
C PRO A 19 13.32 -7.33 4.88
N LEU A 20 13.05 -6.29 4.09
CA LEU A 20 11.75 -5.59 4.06
C LEU A 20 10.74 -6.19 3.07
N ASN A 21 11.13 -7.22 2.30
CA ASN A 21 10.14 -7.92 1.46
C ASN A 21 9.10 -8.57 2.36
N ARG A 22 7.81 -8.32 2.09
CA ARG A 22 6.74 -8.80 2.96
C ARG A 22 5.44 -8.99 2.18
N ALA A 23 4.77 -10.09 2.48
CA ALA A 23 3.38 -10.33 2.16
C ALA A 23 2.51 -9.74 3.28
N ILE A 24 1.46 -9.01 2.90
CA ILE A 24 0.55 -8.33 3.82
C ILE A 24 -0.82 -8.95 3.65
N CYS A 25 -1.30 -9.58 4.70
CA CYS A 25 -2.65 -10.11 4.76
C CYS A 25 -3.58 -9.01 5.27
N VAL A 26 -4.60 -8.65 4.48
CA VAL A 26 -5.68 -7.81 5.00
C VAL A 26 -6.80 -8.73 5.48
N PRO A 27 -7.21 -8.70 6.76
CA PRO A 27 -8.33 -9.50 7.26
C PRO A 27 -9.68 -8.82 6.92
N GLY A 28 -10.71 -9.59 6.55
CA GLY A 28 -12.06 -9.07 6.28
C GLY A 28 -12.83 -9.85 5.21
N ARG A 29 -14.14 -9.64 5.10
CA ARG A 29 -15.02 -10.37 4.16
C ARG A 29 -15.34 -9.60 2.86
N ASP A 30 -15.22 -8.27 2.87
CA ASP A 30 -15.56 -7.39 1.74
C ASP A 30 -14.27 -6.84 1.09
N GLN A 31 -13.50 -7.76 0.49
CA GLN A 31 -12.13 -7.48 0.09
C GLN A 31 -12.07 -7.03 -1.38
N LEU A 32 -11.76 -5.76 -1.59
CA LEU A 32 -11.37 -5.25 -2.91
C LEU A 32 -9.87 -5.47 -3.10
N ASN A 33 -9.45 -5.84 -4.30
CA ASN A 33 -8.03 -5.91 -4.67
C ASN A 33 -7.28 -4.62 -4.33
N GLN A 34 -7.92 -3.47 -4.52
CA GLN A 34 -7.39 -2.15 -4.19
C GLN A 34 -7.08 -1.98 -2.69
N THR A 35 -7.81 -2.66 -1.79
CA THR A 35 -7.56 -2.58 -0.34
C THR A 35 -6.22 -3.23 0.03
N GLY A 36 -5.88 -4.36 -0.59
CA GLY A 36 -4.59 -5.03 -0.38
C GLY A 36 -3.42 -4.18 -0.89
N GLU A 37 -3.57 -3.56 -2.06
CA GLU A 37 -2.55 -2.69 -2.64
C GLU A 37 -2.33 -1.41 -1.81
N ILE A 38 -3.41 -0.78 -1.32
CA ILE A 38 -3.31 0.37 -0.41
C ILE A 38 -2.64 -0.03 0.91
N ALA A 39 -3.01 -1.17 1.49
CA ALA A 39 -2.38 -1.66 2.71
C ALA A 39 -0.88 -1.88 2.51
N ALA A 40 -0.46 -2.40 1.35
CA ALA A 40 0.95 -2.55 1.01
C ALA A 40 1.70 -1.22 0.97
N VAL A 41 1.09 -0.18 0.37
CA VAL A 41 1.68 1.16 0.34
C VAL A 41 1.82 1.75 1.74
N ILE A 42 0.79 1.64 2.58
CA ILE A 42 0.83 2.16 3.96
C ILE A 42 1.92 1.48 4.78
N VAL A 43 2.01 0.15 4.71
CA VAL A 43 3.05 -0.61 5.44
C VAL A 43 4.45 -0.26 4.90
N ALA A 44 4.59 0.03 3.60
CA ALA A 44 5.85 0.47 3.02
C ALA A 44 6.28 1.82 3.59
N LEU A 45 5.36 2.78 3.67
CA LEU A 45 5.61 4.09 4.29
C LEU A 45 6.01 3.95 5.77
N GLN A 46 5.41 3.00 6.50
CA GLN A 46 5.72 2.74 7.91
C GLN A 46 7.04 1.99 8.11
N SER A 47 7.45 1.16 7.14
CA SER A 47 8.64 0.32 7.27
C SER A 47 9.93 1.04 6.88
N VAL A 48 9.82 2.10 6.08
CA VAL A 48 10.97 2.87 5.58
C VAL A 48 11.21 4.08 6.48
N PRO A 49 12.44 4.32 6.94
CA PRO A 49 12.76 5.50 7.73
C PRO A 49 12.40 6.79 7.00
N ARG A 50 11.81 7.77 7.72
CA ARG A 50 11.35 9.06 7.16
C ARG A 50 12.46 9.89 6.50
N ASN A 51 13.73 9.59 6.77
CA ASN A 51 14.89 10.26 6.19
C ASN A 51 15.49 9.51 4.97
N ALA A 52 14.85 8.44 4.50
CA ALA A 52 15.27 7.68 3.33
C ALA A 52 14.33 7.94 2.14
N ASP A 53 14.91 8.12 0.95
CA ASP A 53 14.15 8.26 -0.29
C ASP A 53 13.36 6.98 -0.58
N LEU A 54 12.05 7.12 -0.78
CA LEU A 54 11.17 6.00 -1.09
C LEU A 54 10.55 6.18 -2.47
N THR A 55 10.69 5.19 -3.35
CA THR A 55 9.97 5.15 -4.63
C THR A 55 9.01 3.97 -4.63
N ILE A 56 7.72 4.26 -4.63
CA ILE A 56 6.65 3.26 -4.72
C ILE A 56 6.32 3.04 -6.19
N VAL A 57 6.47 1.80 -6.65
CA VAL A 57 6.13 1.39 -8.01
C VAL A 57 4.86 0.55 -7.95
N THR A 58 3.81 0.98 -8.65
CA THR A 58 2.53 0.26 -8.68
C THR A 58 1.88 0.37 -10.05
N ASN A 59 1.12 -0.66 -10.43
CA ASN A 59 0.31 -0.65 -11.65
C ASN A 59 -1.08 -0.03 -11.46
N SER A 60 -1.46 0.24 -10.22
CA SER A 60 -2.76 0.81 -9.89
C SER A 60 -2.70 2.34 -9.85
N GLN A 61 -3.32 2.95 -10.87
CA GLN A 61 -3.54 4.40 -10.86
C GLN A 61 -4.47 4.83 -9.73
N TYR A 62 -5.39 3.95 -9.32
CA TYR A 62 -6.30 4.20 -8.20
C TYR A 62 -5.51 4.40 -6.91
N VAL A 63 -4.59 3.49 -6.57
CA VAL A 63 -3.72 3.59 -5.38
C VAL A 63 -2.92 4.89 -5.40
N ILE A 64 -2.30 5.23 -6.53
CA ILE A 64 -1.52 6.46 -6.67
C ILE A 64 -2.41 7.68 -6.40
N MET A 65 -3.59 7.78 -7.04
CA MET A 65 -4.50 8.90 -6.84
C MET A 65 -5.01 8.99 -5.41
N THR A 66 -5.38 7.86 -4.81
CA THR A 66 -5.87 7.80 -3.43
C THR A 66 -4.83 8.33 -2.44
N ILE A 67 -3.57 7.91 -2.57
CA ILE A 67 -2.50 8.31 -1.64
C ILE A 67 -2.01 9.73 -1.90
N THR A 68 -1.97 10.19 -3.16
CA THR A 68 -1.39 11.50 -3.51
C THR A 68 -2.38 12.66 -3.49
N HIS A 69 -3.65 12.42 -3.84
CA HIS A 69 -4.65 13.49 -4.00
C HIS A 69 -5.78 13.42 -2.97
N SER A 70 -6.26 12.22 -2.67
CA SER A 70 -7.47 12.06 -1.85
C SER A 70 -7.19 11.85 -0.37
N LEU A 71 -5.94 11.58 0.02
CA LEU A 71 -5.58 11.29 1.41
C LEU A 71 -5.95 12.44 2.34
N GLN A 72 -5.54 13.67 2.02
CA GLN A 72 -5.91 14.87 2.78
C GLN A 72 -7.43 15.05 2.84
N THR A 73 -8.14 14.86 1.71
CA THR A 73 -9.60 14.98 1.67
C THR A 73 -10.30 13.92 2.52
N TYR A 74 -9.75 12.71 2.58
CA TYR A 74 -10.27 11.65 3.46
C TYR A 74 -10.01 11.95 4.92
N GLU A 75 -8.83 12.47 5.26
CA GLU A 75 -8.52 12.93 6.61
C GLU A 75 -9.46 14.05 7.06
N ASP A 76 -9.64 15.08 6.22
CA ASP A 76 -10.51 16.23 6.49
C ASP A 76 -11.99 15.81 6.66
N SER A 77 -12.43 14.77 5.94
CA SER A 77 -13.79 14.21 6.07
C SER A 77 -13.94 13.17 7.18
N GLY A 78 -12.89 12.93 7.98
CA GLY A 78 -12.90 11.91 9.02
C GLY A 78 -13.10 10.48 8.48
N TRP A 79 -12.66 10.24 7.24
CA TRP A 79 -12.71 8.97 6.51
C TRP A 79 -14.12 8.45 6.19
N THR A 80 -15.11 9.34 6.25
CA THR A 80 -16.53 9.00 6.02
C THR A 80 -16.88 8.85 4.53
N ASN A 81 -16.09 9.44 3.64
CA ASN A 81 -16.28 9.41 2.19
C ASN A 81 -15.63 8.19 1.48
N ILE A 82 -15.16 7.19 2.24
CA ILE A 82 -14.64 5.94 1.67
C ILE A 82 -15.76 4.90 1.68
N GLU A 83 -16.20 4.49 0.50
CA GLU A 83 -17.34 3.56 0.34
C GLU A 83 -17.10 2.21 1.03
N SER A 84 -15.86 1.70 0.96
CA SER A 84 -15.49 0.46 1.63
C SER A 84 -15.09 0.74 3.08
N LYS A 85 -15.85 0.16 4.03
CA LYS A 85 -15.53 0.20 5.46
C LYS A 85 -14.13 -0.34 5.74
N GLN A 86 -13.74 -1.43 5.07
CA GLN A 86 -12.43 -2.04 5.24
C GLN A 86 -11.31 -1.14 4.72
N MET A 87 -11.52 -0.49 3.57
CA MET A 87 -10.56 0.49 3.05
C MET A 87 -10.45 1.70 3.99
N SER A 88 -11.57 2.17 4.56
CA SER A 88 -11.57 3.23 5.57
C SER A 88 -10.74 2.85 6.80
N GLU A 89 -10.87 1.61 7.29
CA GLU A 89 -10.08 1.11 8.42
C GLU A 89 -8.59 1.00 8.11
N VAL A 90 -8.22 0.51 6.91
CA VAL A 90 -6.82 0.46 6.45
C VAL A 90 -6.22 1.86 6.29
N MET A 91 -6.96 2.80 5.72
CA MET A 91 -6.48 4.16 5.54
C MET A 91 -6.34 4.89 6.89
N LYS A 92 -7.28 4.67 7.82
CA LYS A 92 -7.20 5.18 9.21
C LYS A 92 -5.96 4.69 9.94
N SER A 93 -5.55 3.43 9.75
CA SER A 93 -4.34 2.91 10.40
C SER A 93 -3.05 3.53 9.82
N GLY A 94 -3.13 4.06 8.60
CA GLY A 94 -2.07 4.85 7.98
C GLY A 94 -2.00 6.30 8.44
N GLN A 95 -3.09 6.87 8.99
CA GLN A 95 -3.25 8.31 9.26
C GLN A 95 -2.10 8.97 10.02
N THR A 96 -1.53 8.31 11.02
CA THR A 96 -0.42 8.87 11.83
C THR A 96 0.92 8.88 11.10
N GLU A 97 1.02 8.13 10.00
CA GLU A 97 2.27 7.85 9.29
C GLU A 97 2.24 8.36 7.85
N THR A 98 1.05 8.55 7.28
CA THR A 98 0.81 9.21 5.99
C THR A 98 0.80 10.73 6.08
N ASP A 99 1.09 11.31 7.25
CA ASP A 99 1.51 12.72 7.38
C ASP A 99 2.64 12.96 6.37
N LEU A 100 2.21 13.42 5.19
CA LEU A 100 3.00 13.73 4.01
C LEU A 100 4.18 14.59 4.42
N PRO A 101 5.34 14.46 3.73
CA PRO A 101 6.66 14.81 4.23
C PRO A 101 6.63 16.13 5.01
N THR A 102 6.60 15.98 6.34
CA THR A 102 6.82 17.10 7.25
C THR A 102 8.21 17.63 6.98
N LYS A 103 8.42 18.95 7.13
CA LYS A 103 9.71 19.61 6.91
C LYS A 103 10.86 18.79 7.51
N GLY A 104 11.70 18.20 6.66
CA GLY A 104 12.84 17.35 7.05
C GLY A 104 12.74 15.87 6.67
N SER A 105 11.61 15.40 6.14
CA SER A 105 11.47 14.04 5.61
C SER A 105 12.00 13.94 4.17
N ALA A 106 12.56 12.79 3.82
CA ALA A 106 12.99 12.46 2.47
C ALA A 106 11.78 12.32 1.52
N PRO A 107 11.94 12.65 0.23
CA PRO A 107 10.85 12.57 -0.74
C PRO A 107 10.35 11.13 -0.94
N THR A 108 9.03 10.97 -0.88
CA THR A 108 8.36 9.77 -1.41
C THR A 108 7.88 10.05 -2.83
N SER A 109 8.30 9.24 -3.79
CA SER A 109 7.91 9.33 -5.20
C SER A 109 7.05 8.15 -5.60
N PHE A 110 6.06 8.40 -6.47
CA PHE A 110 5.21 7.35 -7.04
C PHE A 110 5.52 7.18 -8.52
N LYS A 111 5.74 5.93 -8.94
CA LYS A 111 5.93 5.56 -10.34
C LYS A 111 4.83 4.62 -10.76
N TRP A 112 3.99 5.07 -11.69
CA TRP A 112 3.02 4.20 -12.34
C TRP A 112 3.72 3.33 -13.38
N VAL A 113 3.44 2.02 -13.34
CA VAL A 113 3.85 1.07 -14.38
C VAL A 113 2.62 0.43 -15.01
N LYS A 114 2.70 0.08 -16.29
CA LYS A 114 1.57 -0.58 -16.95
C LYS A 114 1.50 -2.03 -16.46
N GLY A 115 0.36 -2.47 -15.91
CA GLY A 115 0.18 -3.79 -15.26
C GLY A 115 0.42 -5.04 -16.13
N HIS A 116 0.79 -4.87 -17.40
CA HIS A 116 1.18 -5.97 -18.30
C HIS A 116 2.65 -5.91 -18.71
N ASN A 117 3.40 -4.86 -18.34
CA ASN A 117 4.84 -4.82 -18.54
C ASN A 117 5.51 -5.57 -17.40
N ALA A 118 6.23 -6.62 -17.79
CA ALA A 118 6.89 -7.61 -16.96
C ALA A 118 8.09 -7.05 -16.16
N ASP A 119 7.92 -5.94 -15.45
CA ASP A 119 8.93 -5.50 -14.50
C ASP A 119 9.04 -6.54 -13.39
N ARG A 120 10.25 -7.06 -13.22
CA ARG A 120 10.55 -8.13 -12.27
C ARG A 120 10.02 -7.80 -10.87
N GLY A 121 10.15 -6.54 -10.45
CA GLY A 121 9.65 -6.09 -9.16
C GLY A 121 8.13 -6.21 -9.01
N ASN A 122 7.36 -5.87 -10.06
CA ASN A 122 5.90 -6.02 -10.01
C ASN A 122 5.52 -7.49 -9.89
N LYS A 123 6.17 -8.38 -10.67
CA LYS A 123 5.90 -9.83 -10.58
C LYS A 123 6.24 -10.41 -9.20
N CYS A 124 7.33 -9.96 -8.60
CA CYS A 124 7.71 -10.40 -7.25
C CYS A 124 6.76 -9.83 -6.18
N ALA A 125 6.30 -8.58 -6.33
CA ALA A 125 5.27 -8.01 -5.47
C ALA A 125 3.93 -8.75 -5.62
N ASP A 126 3.51 -9.07 -6.84
CA ASP A 126 2.29 -9.84 -7.11
C ASP A 126 2.38 -11.25 -6.50
N ALA A 127 3.56 -11.89 -6.56
CA ALA A 127 3.79 -13.18 -5.91
C ALA A 127 3.67 -13.08 -4.38
N LEU A 128 4.26 -12.05 -3.76
CA LEU A 128 4.11 -11.80 -2.32
C LEU A 128 2.67 -11.46 -1.94
N ALA A 129 1.95 -10.73 -2.78
CA ALA A 129 0.53 -10.45 -2.59
C ALA A 129 -0.29 -11.75 -2.59
N ALA A 130 0.01 -12.67 -3.51
CA ALA A 130 -0.63 -13.99 -3.57
C ALA A 130 -0.27 -14.89 -2.38
N GLU A 131 0.91 -14.73 -1.77
CA GLU A 131 1.29 -15.43 -0.53
C GLU A 131 0.56 -14.87 0.71
N GLY A 132 0.19 -13.59 0.67
CA GLY A 132 -0.51 -12.90 1.77
C GLY A 132 -2.04 -13.01 1.71
N ALA A 133 -2.58 -13.40 0.57
CA ALA A 133 -4.00 -13.68 0.34
C ALA A 133 -4.37 -15.10 0.79
#